data_AF-A0A2V7YS15-F1
#
_entry.id   AF-A0A2V7YS15-F1
#
_cell.length_a   1.000
_cell.length_b   1.000
_cell.length_c   1.000
_cell.angle_alpha   90.00
_cell.angle_beta   90.00
_cell.angle_gamma   90.00
#
_symmetry.space_group_name_H-M   'P 1'
#
loop_
_entity.id
_entity.type
_entity.pdbx_description
1 polymer ?
#
loop_
_entity_poly.entity_id
_entity_poly.type
_entity_poly.pdbx_seq_one_letter_code
_entity_poly.pdbx_strand_id
1 'polypeptide(L)'
;MATQPDFFLYDRIGRLAAVIEVRNRRRTSSQWAAELRRNLLADFEAYRGAPFFLLATPERLYLWKDAPTDLVEDSPPVLPDYEVDARPLFSPYLGRSGWKLEEIHRPTFELIVLSWLWDLIRQARDASELVELEESGLRDAAKDGRIFDPVAA
;
A
#
# COMPACT_ATOMS: atom_id res chain seq x y z
N MET A 1 8.62 -10.61 13.23
CA MET A 1 7.81 -10.09 12.10
C MET A 1 6.89 -9.02 12.65
N ALA A 2 6.54 -8.01 11.86
CA ALA A 2 5.53 -7.04 12.26
C ALA A 2 4.19 -7.78 12.42
N THR A 3 3.51 -7.55 13.53
CA THR A 3 2.20 -8.15 13.83
C THR A 3 1.03 -7.28 13.34
N GLN A 4 1.35 -6.11 12.77
CA GLN A 4 0.42 -5.08 12.35
C GLN A 4 0.88 -4.47 11.02
N PRO A 5 -0.06 -4.02 10.18
CA PRO A 5 0.23 -3.25 8.98
C PRO A 5 1.05 -2.00 9.29
N ASP A 6 1.86 -1.54 8.34
CA ASP A 6 2.54 -0.25 8.48
C ASP A 6 1.52 0.91 8.54
N PHE A 7 0.43 0.86 7.77
CA PHE A 7 -0.66 1.84 7.88
C PHE A 7 -2.05 1.23 7.68
N PHE A 8 -3.05 1.86 8.32
CA PHE A 8 -4.46 1.68 8.01
C PHE A 8 -5.02 2.95 7.36
N LEU A 9 -5.82 2.78 6.30
CA LEU A 9 -6.61 3.85 5.71
C LEU A 9 -8.09 3.64 6.08
N TYR A 10 -8.68 4.65 6.70
CA TYR A 10 -10.10 4.73 6.97
C TYR A 10 -10.76 5.70 5.99
N ASP A 11 -11.95 5.35 5.50
CA ASP A 11 -12.77 6.25 4.69
C ASP A 11 -13.29 7.44 5.51
N ARG A 12 -13.92 8.41 4.83
CA ARG A 12 -14.47 9.62 5.46
C ARG A 12 -15.48 9.38 6.58
N ILE A 13 -16.11 8.20 6.65
CA ILE A 13 -17.07 7.83 7.69
C ILE A 13 -16.46 6.91 8.76
N GLY A 14 -15.15 6.67 8.70
CA GLY A 14 -14.41 5.91 9.72
C GLY A 14 -14.44 4.40 9.52
N ARG A 15 -14.81 3.89 8.34
CA ARG A 15 -14.72 2.46 8.02
C ARG A 15 -13.34 2.13 7.46
N LEU A 16 -12.81 0.96 7.80
CA LEU A 16 -11.55 0.48 7.24
C LEU A 16 -11.69 0.32 5.72
N ALA A 17 -10.92 1.10 4.97
CA ALA A 17 -10.92 1.09 3.51
C ALA A 17 -9.74 0.31 2.95
N ALA A 18 -8.54 0.48 3.51
CA ALA A 18 -7.37 -0.28 3.09
C ALA A 18 -6.45 -0.64 4.27
N VAL A 19 -5.81 -1.80 4.18
CA VAL A 19 -4.58 -2.11 4.90
C VAL A 19 -3.39 -1.87 3.98
N ILE A 20 -2.36 -1.21 4.48
CA ILE A 20 -1.19 -0.83 3.69
C ILE A 20 0.06 -1.41 4.35
N GLU A 21 0.82 -2.17 3.57
CA GLU A 21 2.12 -2.68 3.95
C GLU A 21 3.21 -2.03 3.09
N VAL A 22 4.31 -1.65 3.72
CA VAL A 22 5.46 -1.04 3.07
C VAL A 22 6.64 -2.00 3.11
N ARG A 23 7.24 -2.23 1.93
CA ARG A 23 8.45 -3.04 1.80
C ARG A 23 9.47 -2.31 0.95
N ASN A 24 10.60 -1.97 1.56
CA ASN A 24 11.77 -1.49 0.82
C ASN A 24 12.52 -2.67 0.17
N ARG A 25 11.87 -3.32 -0.79
CA ARG A 25 12.42 -4.43 -1.59
C ARG A 25 12.29 -4.08 -3.07
N ARG A 26 13.31 -4.42 -3.85
CA ARG A 26 13.39 -4.13 -5.29
C ARG A 26 13.24 -5.37 -6.12
N ARG A 27 12.98 -5.17 -7.42
CA ARG A 27 12.81 -6.23 -8.42
C ARG A 27 11.78 -7.27 -7.96
N THR A 28 10.71 -6.75 -7.38
CA THR A 28 9.60 -7.56 -6.86
C THR A 28 8.70 -7.99 -8.01
N SER A 29 7.97 -9.08 -7.80
CA SER A 29 7.00 -9.61 -8.75
C SER A 29 5.64 -9.75 -8.09
N SER A 30 4.58 -9.80 -8.90
CA SER A 30 3.22 -10.11 -8.44
C SER A 30 3.14 -11.42 -7.65
N GLN A 31 3.90 -12.44 -8.05
CA GLN A 31 3.96 -13.72 -7.32
C GLN A 31 4.53 -13.56 -5.91
N TRP A 32 5.65 -12.85 -5.78
CA TRP A 32 6.24 -12.55 -4.48
C TRP A 32 5.28 -11.73 -3.59
N ALA A 33 4.59 -10.77 -4.20
CA ALA A 33 3.62 -9.92 -3.51
C ALA A 33 2.43 -10.74 -2.98
N ALA A 34 1.92 -11.67 -3.79
CA ALA A 34 0.86 -12.61 -3.42
C ALA A 34 1.25 -13.52 -2.27
N GLU A 35 2.47 -14.07 -2.31
CA GLU A 35 3.01 -14.90 -1.23
C GLU A 35 3.14 -14.10 0.07
N LEU A 36 3.68 -12.88 0.00
CA LEU A 36 3.79 -12.02 1.18
C LEU A 36 2.42 -11.70 1.79
N ARG A 37 1.44 -11.30 0.98
CA ARG A 37 0.07 -11.00 1.45
C ARG A 37 -0.55 -12.24 2.10
N ARG A 38 -0.42 -13.42 1.49
CA ARG A 38 -0.93 -14.68 2.05
C ARG A 38 -0.30 -15.00 3.40
N ASN A 39 1.01 -14.83 3.55
CA ASN A 39 1.70 -15.03 4.82
C ASN A 39 1.15 -14.08 5.90
N LEU A 40 1.03 -12.79 5.59
CA LEU A 40 0.53 -11.79 6.55
C LEU A 40 -0.91 -12.08 7.00
N LEU A 41 -1.80 -12.46 6.08
CA LEU A 41 -3.21 -12.74 6.40
C LEU A 41 -3.41 -14.06 7.17
N ALA A 42 -2.58 -15.07 6.89
CA ALA A 42 -2.59 -16.33 7.61
C ALA A 42 -2.11 -16.14 9.06
N ASP A 43 -1.08 -15.32 9.25
CA ASP A 43 -0.40 -15.18 10.55
C ASP A 43 -1.02 -14.09 11.44
N PHE A 44 -1.64 -13.05 10.87
CA PHE A 44 -2.03 -11.85 11.61
C PHE A 44 -3.47 -11.36 11.28
N GLU A 45 -4.33 -11.39 12.31
CA GLU A 45 -5.73 -10.96 12.20
C GLU A 45 -5.88 -9.46 11.87
N ALA A 46 -4.91 -8.63 12.24
CA ALA A 46 -4.91 -7.18 12.01
C ALA A 46 -4.97 -6.79 10.51
N TYR A 47 -4.65 -7.71 9.59
CA TYR A 47 -4.68 -7.46 8.15
C TYR A 47 -6.04 -7.78 7.50
N ARG A 48 -7.01 -8.29 8.26
CA ARG A 48 -8.28 -8.82 7.73
C ARG A 48 -9.37 -7.76 7.60
N GLY A 49 -10.33 -8.02 6.71
CA GLY A 49 -11.60 -7.26 6.63
C GLY A 49 -11.56 -5.94 5.84
N ALA A 50 -10.40 -5.51 5.33
CA ALA A 50 -10.32 -4.34 4.45
C ALA A 50 -10.70 -4.70 3.00
N PRO A 51 -11.50 -3.86 2.31
CA PRO A 51 -11.76 -4.00 0.88
C PRO A 51 -10.49 -3.93 0.03
N PHE A 52 -9.52 -3.11 0.44
CA PHE A 52 -8.24 -3.00 -0.24
C PHE A 52 -7.08 -3.52 0.60
N PHE A 53 -6.18 -4.24 -0.05
CA PHE A 53 -4.84 -4.51 0.48
C PHE A 53 -3.83 -3.87 -0.46
N LEU A 54 -3.01 -2.95 0.04
CA LEU A 54 -1.98 -2.28 -0.73
C LEU A 54 -0.60 -2.68 -0.23
N LEU A 55 0.24 -3.21 -1.12
CA LEU A 55 1.66 -3.41 -0.86
C LEU A 55 2.47 -2.40 -1.67
N ALA A 56 3.18 -1.52 -0.95
CA ALA A 56 4.03 -0.50 -1.55
C ALA A 56 5.51 -0.90 -1.51
N THR A 57 6.15 -0.88 -2.68
CA THR A 57 7.61 -1.01 -2.84
C THR A 57 8.16 0.17 -3.63
N PRO A 58 9.49 0.43 -3.59
CA PRO A 58 10.05 1.58 -4.31
C PRO A 58 9.78 1.55 -5.82
N GLU A 59 9.60 0.38 -6.42
CA GLU A 59 9.40 0.21 -7.86
C GLU A 59 7.95 -0.09 -8.23
N ARG A 60 7.17 -0.68 -7.33
CA ARG A 60 5.85 -1.23 -7.64
C ARG A 60 4.84 -1.00 -6.52
N LEU A 61 3.60 -0.74 -6.91
CA LEU A 61 2.43 -0.94 -6.05
C LEU A 61 1.72 -2.20 -6.49
N TYR A 62 1.32 -3.02 -5.52
CA TYR A 62 0.44 -4.17 -5.73
C TYR A 62 -0.83 -3.96 -4.94
N LEU A 63 -1.98 -4.02 -5.62
CA LEU A 63 -3.27 -3.76 -5.03
C LEU A 63 -4.20 -4.95 -5.24
N TRP A 64 -4.80 -5.41 -4.16
CA TRP A 64 -5.91 -6.35 -4.17
C TRP A 64 -7.19 -5.61 -3.81
N LYS A 65 -8.26 -5.87 -4.54
CA LYS A 65 -9.58 -5.31 -4.32
C LYS A 65 -10.58 -6.42 -4.07
N ASP A 66 -11.26 -6.35 -2.94
CA ASP A 66 -12.28 -7.31 -2.49
C ASP A 66 -11.80 -8.77 -2.49
N ALA A 67 -10.48 -8.97 -2.40
CA ALA A 67 -9.87 -10.30 -2.36
C ALA A 67 -10.05 -10.94 -0.97
N PRO A 68 -10.14 -12.29 -0.88
CA PRO A 68 -10.29 -12.99 0.40
C PRO A 68 -9.23 -12.57 1.41
N THR A 69 -9.67 -12.33 2.65
CA THR A 69 -8.81 -11.88 3.76
C THR A 69 -8.72 -12.90 4.91
N ASP A 70 -9.64 -13.84 4.95
CA ASP A 70 -9.73 -14.97 5.87
C ASP A 70 -8.93 -16.18 5.36
N LEU A 71 -7.67 -15.94 4.98
CA LEU A 71 -6.79 -17.00 4.49
C LEU A 71 -6.28 -17.88 5.64
N VAL A 72 -6.18 -19.18 5.38
CA VAL A 72 -5.52 -20.17 6.23
C VAL A 72 -4.19 -20.60 5.61
N GLU A 73 -3.33 -21.29 6.38
CA GLU A 73 -1.95 -21.64 6.00
C GLU A 73 -1.83 -22.29 4.60
N ASP A 74 -2.74 -23.20 4.25
CA ASP A 74 -2.75 -23.93 2.98
C ASP A 74 -3.44 -23.19 1.82
N SER A 75 -3.91 -21.96 2.03
CA SER A 75 -4.57 -21.18 0.97
C SER A 75 -3.57 -20.80 -0.12
N PRO A 76 -3.90 -20.98 -1.41
CA PRO A 76 -3.00 -20.58 -2.49
C PRO A 76 -2.83 -19.04 -2.51
N PRO A 77 -1.64 -18.52 -2.88
CA PRO A 77 -1.45 -17.09 -3.09
C PRO A 77 -2.37 -16.57 -4.19
N VAL A 78 -3.06 -15.45 -3.92
CA VAL A 78 -3.88 -14.74 -4.90
C VAL A 78 -3.06 -13.58 -5.47
N LEU A 79 -2.93 -13.51 -6.79
CA LEU A 79 -2.23 -12.41 -7.47
C LEU A 79 -2.96 -11.07 -7.27
N PRO A 80 -2.25 -9.93 -7.28
CA PRO A 80 -2.87 -8.61 -7.19
C PRO A 80 -3.71 -8.33 -8.44
N ASP A 81 -4.82 -7.60 -8.25
CA ASP A 81 -5.67 -7.14 -9.34
C ASP A 81 -4.99 -6.03 -10.16
N TYR A 82 -4.14 -5.24 -9.50
CA TYR A 82 -3.36 -4.18 -10.13
C TYR A 82 -1.88 -4.26 -9.73
N GLU A 83 -1.00 -4.21 -10.74
CA GLU A 83 0.45 -4.00 -10.57
C GLU A 83 0.82 -2.69 -11.27
N VAL A 84 1.26 -1.70 -10.48
CA VAL A 84 1.51 -0.34 -10.97
C VAL A 84 2.99 -0.01 -10.86
N ASP A 85 3.57 0.65 -11.86
CA ASP A 85 4.89 1.26 -11.74
C ASP A 85 4.84 2.43 -10.76
N ALA A 86 5.46 2.28 -9.59
CA ALA A 86 5.37 3.25 -8.51
C ALA A 86 6.41 4.37 -8.62
N ARG A 87 7.40 4.24 -9.52
CA ARG A 87 8.50 5.21 -9.62
C ARG A 87 7.98 6.62 -9.94
N PRO A 88 7.06 6.83 -10.90
CA PRO A 88 6.53 8.17 -11.19
C PRO A 88 5.77 8.76 -10.00
N LEU A 89 5.13 7.90 -9.20
CA LEU A 89 4.32 8.28 -8.06
C LEU A 89 5.16 8.68 -6.85
N PHE A 90 6.27 7.98 -6.58
CA PHE A 90 7.13 8.30 -5.44
C PHE A 90 8.22 9.35 -5.74
N SER A 91 8.62 9.51 -7.01
CA SER A 91 9.67 10.45 -7.41
C SER A 91 9.45 11.91 -6.93
N PRO A 92 8.22 12.48 -6.97
CA PRO A 92 7.96 13.84 -6.51
C PRO A 92 8.33 14.07 -5.03
N TYR A 93 8.24 13.04 -4.20
CA TYR A 93 8.52 13.12 -2.76
C TYR A 93 10.01 13.08 -2.41
N LEU A 94 10.89 12.81 -3.38
CA LEU A 94 12.35 12.86 -3.19
C LEU A 94 12.89 14.29 -3.16
N GLY A 95 12.08 15.25 -3.62
CA GLY A 95 12.44 16.66 -3.70
C GLY A 95 13.72 16.90 -4.50
N ARG A 96 14.51 17.89 -4.08
CA ARG A 96 15.79 18.26 -4.70
C ARG A 96 17.00 17.51 -4.11
N SER A 97 16.77 16.48 -3.29
CA SER A 97 17.85 15.75 -2.62
C SER A 97 18.84 15.08 -3.59
N GLY A 98 18.40 14.85 -4.83
CA GLY A 98 19.17 14.10 -5.83
C GLY A 98 19.23 12.60 -5.55
N TRP A 99 18.58 12.13 -4.46
CA TRP A 99 18.50 10.72 -4.13
C TRP A 99 17.60 9.98 -5.10
N LYS A 100 17.99 8.76 -5.39
CA LYS A 100 17.15 7.84 -6.15
C LYS A 100 16.38 6.94 -5.19
N LEU A 101 15.22 6.42 -5.61
CA LEU A 101 14.45 5.44 -4.82
C LEU A 101 15.30 4.23 -4.40
N GLU A 102 16.32 3.93 -5.19
CA GLU A 102 17.30 2.88 -4.97
C GLU A 102 18.36 3.20 -3.89
N GLU A 103 18.32 4.36 -3.26
CA GLU A 103 19.29 4.76 -2.23
C GLU A 103 18.61 4.96 -0.86
N ILE A 104 17.29 4.87 -0.85
CA ILE A 104 16.46 5.20 0.31
C ILE A 104 16.36 4.00 1.24
N HIS A 105 16.57 4.22 2.53
CA HIS A 105 16.37 3.22 3.57
C HIS A 105 14.89 3.08 3.95
N ARG A 106 14.51 1.95 4.57
CA ARG A 106 13.11 1.61 4.86
C ARG A 106 12.33 2.73 5.59
N PRO A 107 12.82 3.33 6.70
CA PRO A 107 12.06 4.37 7.41
C PRO A 107 11.78 5.61 6.53
N THR A 108 12.75 6.00 5.69
CA THR A 108 12.57 7.11 4.76
C THR A 108 11.55 6.75 3.67
N PHE A 109 11.55 5.50 3.21
CA PHE A 109 10.55 5.04 2.23
C PHE A 109 9.14 5.02 2.82
N GLU A 110 8.97 4.62 4.10
CA GLU A 110 7.69 4.70 4.81
C GLU A 110 7.15 6.14 4.87
N LEU A 111 8.01 7.14 5.13
CA LEU A 111 7.63 8.55 5.11
C LEU A 111 7.19 9.05 3.73
N ILE A 112 7.82 8.55 2.66
CA ILE A 112 7.42 8.85 1.28
C ILE A 112 6.03 8.27 1.00
N VAL A 113 5.81 7.01 1.35
CA VAL A 113 4.48 6.37 1.19
C VAL A 113 3.43 7.11 1.99
N LEU A 114 3.71 7.47 3.24
CA LEU A 114 2.79 8.24 4.08
C LEU A 114 2.46 9.61 3.47
N SER A 115 3.46 10.31 2.93
CA SER A 115 3.25 11.60 2.26
C SER A 115 2.35 11.46 1.04
N TRP A 116 2.56 10.41 0.25
CA TRP A 116 1.71 10.08 -0.89
C TRP A 116 0.27 9.72 -0.47
N LEU A 117 0.09 8.90 0.57
CA LEU A 117 -1.24 8.57 1.10
C LEU A 117 -2.00 9.81 1.56
N TRP A 118 -1.30 10.78 2.16
CA TRP A 118 -1.90 12.05 2.54
C TRP A 118 -2.37 12.88 1.34
N ASP A 119 -1.61 12.88 0.25
CA ASP A 119 -2.00 13.56 -0.98
C ASP A 119 -3.16 12.85 -1.70
N LEU A 120 -3.19 11.51 -1.62
CA LEU A 120 -4.32 10.70 -2.06
C LEU A 120 -5.61 11.07 -1.31
N ILE A 121 -5.55 11.18 0.03
CA ILE A 121 -6.68 11.62 0.87
C ILE A 121 -7.16 13.02 0.47
N ARG A 122 -6.23 13.95 0.24
CA ARG A 122 -6.52 15.34 -0.14
C ARG A 122 -6.94 15.50 -1.60
N GLN A 123 -6.97 14.41 -2.37
CA GLN A 123 -7.28 14.43 -3.79
C GLN A 123 -6.33 15.33 -4.59
N ALA A 124 -5.05 15.38 -4.20
CA ALA A 124 -4.05 16.09 -4.97
C ALA A 124 -3.98 15.50 -6.38
N ARG A 125 -3.92 16.36 -7.41
CA ARG A 125 -4.05 15.96 -8.82
C ARG A 125 -3.09 14.81 -9.16
N ASP A 126 -1.83 14.97 -8.77
CA ASP A 126 -0.72 14.10 -9.16
C ASP A 126 -0.66 12.78 -8.38
N ALA A 127 -1.42 12.64 -7.28
CA ALA A 127 -1.35 11.50 -6.37
C ALA A 127 -1.95 10.19 -6.93
N SER A 128 -2.66 10.25 -8.05
CA SER A 128 -3.17 9.07 -8.76
C SER A 128 -3.20 9.29 -10.27
N GLU A 129 -2.22 10.00 -10.83
CA GLU A 129 -2.14 10.17 -12.30
C GLU A 129 -1.96 8.85 -13.07
N LEU A 130 -1.80 7.73 -12.37
CA LEU A 130 -1.73 6.40 -12.94
C LEU A 130 -3.14 5.83 -13.11
N VAL A 131 -3.49 5.53 -14.36
CA VAL A 131 -4.82 5.05 -14.77
C VAL A 131 -5.27 3.85 -13.94
N GLU A 132 -4.37 2.91 -13.68
CA GLU A 132 -4.66 1.70 -12.90
C GLU A 132 -5.09 2.00 -11.46
N LEU A 133 -4.52 3.04 -10.84
CA LEU A 133 -4.91 3.46 -9.48
C LEU A 133 -6.29 4.14 -9.48
N GLU A 134 -6.59 4.95 -10.49
CA GLU A 134 -7.92 5.55 -10.66
C GLU A 134 -8.98 4.46 -10.89
N GLU A 135 -8.72 3.53 -11.82
CA GLU A 135 -9.62 2.41 -12.15
C GLU A 135 -9.86 1.48 -10.96
N SER A 136 -8.90 1.35 -10.04
CA SER A 136 -9.07 0.54 -8.84
C SER A 136 -10.15 1.08 -7.90
N GLY A 137 -10.42 2.40 -7.93
CA GLY A 137 -11.29 3.09 -6.97
C GLY A 137 -10.63 3.38 -5.61
N LEU A 138 -9.33 3.11 -5.45
CA LEU A 138 -8.60 3.40 -4.22
C LEU A 138 -8.61 4.90 -3.90
N ARG A 139 -8.47 5.76 -4.92
CA ARG A 139 -8.52 7.22 -4.76
C ARG A 139 -9.85 7.69 -4.18
N ASP A 140 -10.95 7.16 -4.68
CA ASP A 140 -12.29 7.48 -4.19
C ASP A 140 -12.51 6.96 -2.77
N ALA A 141 -12.02 5.75 -2.46
CA ALA A 141 -12.08 5.17 -1.12
C ALA A 141 -11.27 5.98 -0.08
N ALA A 142 -10.14 6.57 -0.50
CA ALA A 142 -9.28 7.38 0.34
C ALA A 142 -9.80 8.81 0.56
N LYS A 143 -10.70 9.31 -0.29
CA LYS A 143 -11.17 10.69 -0.29
C LYS A 143 -11.69 11.13 1.08
N ASP A 144 -11.11 12.23 1.59
CA ASP A 144 -11.44 12.81 2.90
C ASP A 144 -11.33 11.80 4.07
N GLY A 145 -10.56 10.73 3.86
CA GLY A 145 -10.27 9.68 4.83
C GLY A 145 -9.19 10.07 5.85
N ARG A 146 -8.68 9.06 6.56
CA ARG A 146 -7.63 9.21 7.58
C ARG A 146 -6.65 8.06 7.55
N ILE A 147 -5.37 8.37 7.77
CA ILE A 147 -4.34 7.35 8.02
C ILE A 147 -4.17 7.14 9.52
N PHE A 148 -4.05 5.88 9.93
CA PHE A 148 -3.58 5.48 11.25
C PHE A 148 -2.28 4.68 11.11
N ASP A 149 -1.25 5.10 11.84
CA ASP A 149 0.05 4.44 11.94
C ASP A 149 0.11 3.72 13.30
N PRO A 150 0.01 2.39 13.34
CA PRO A 150 0.04 1.63 14.58
C PRO A 150 1.46 1.49 15.17
N VAL A 151 2.52 1.75 14.38
CA VAL A 151 3.92 1.62 14.82
C VAL A 151 4.38 2.88 15.58
N ALA A 152 3.81 4.04 15.24
CA ALA A 152 4.08 5.31 15.91
C ALA A 152 3.22 5.56 17.17
N ALA A 153 2.27 4.67 17.48
CA ALA A 153 1.29 4.81 18.57
C ALA A 153 1.74 4.21 19.92
#